data_AF-A0A7C1U1V4-F1
#
_entry.id   AF-A0A7C1U1V4-F1
#
_cell.length_a   1.000
_cell.length_b   1.000
_cell.length_c   1.000
_cell.angle_alpha   90.00
_cell.angle_beta   90.00
_cell.angle_gamma   90.00
#
_symmetry.space_group_name_H-M   'P 1'
#
loop_
_entity.id
_entity.type
_entity.pdbx_description
1 polymer ?
#
loop_
_entity_poly.entity_id
_entity_poly.type
_entity_poly.pdbx_seq_one_letter_code
_entity_poly.pdbx_strand_id
1 'polypeptide(L)' 'MPEVVMYSTRLCPYCIRARMLLDRKGVEYVDIRIDQEPDRRPEMEARSGRTTVPQIFIG' A
#
# COMPACT_ATOMS: atom_id res chain seq x y z
N MET A 1 -17.61 -5.41 1.01
CA MET A 1 -16.88 -4.14 1.21
C MET A 1 -15.87 -4.00 0.09
N PRO A 2 -15.53 -2.78 -0.34
CA PRO A 2 -14.50 -2.56 -1.35
C PRO A 2 -13.17 -3.17 -0.88
N GLU A 3 -12.45 -3.83 -1.77
CA GLU A 3 -11.13 -4.37 -1.44
C GLU A 3 -10.14 -3.21 -1.37
N VAL A 4 -9.42 -3.09 -0.24
CA VAL A 4 -8.41 -2.06 -0.04
C VAL A 4 -7.03 -2.70 -0.06
N VAL A 5 -6.20 -2.24 -0.99
CA VAL A 5 -4.85 -2.75 -1.17
C VAL A 5 -3.86 -1.60 -1.03
N MET A 6 -2.89 -1.74 -0.14
CA MET A 6 -1.83 -0.76 0.07
C MET A 6 -0.47 -1.37 -0.26
N TYR A 7 0.27 -0.72 -1.14
CA TYR A 7 1.69 -0.99 -1.35
C TYR A 7 2.53 -0.12 -0.42
N SER A 8 3.45 -0.75 0.30
CA SER A 8 4.24 -0.08 1.33
C SER A 8 5.68 -0.58 1.40
N THR A 9 6.50 0.12 2.18
CA THR A 9 7.82 -0.37 2.62
C THR A 9 7.97 -0.22 4.13
N ARG A 10 8.87 -0.99 4.73
CA ARG A 10 9.14 -0.95 6.19
C ARG A 10 9.54 0.43 6.69
N LEU A 11 10.45 1.08 5.97
CA LEU A 11 11.15 2.29 6.42
C LEU A 11 10.47 3.59 5.96
N CYS A 12 9.30 3.53 5.33
CA CYS A 12 8.61 4.71 4.87
C CYS A 12 7.69 5.30 5.97
N PRO A 13 7.98 6.52 6.47
CA PRO A 13 7.14 7.15 7.49
C PRO A 13 5.72 7.46 6.98
N TYR A 14 5.56 7.70 5.67
CA TYR A 14 4.23 7.90 5.07
C TYR A 14 3.41 6.62 5.02
N CYS A 15 4.04 5.46 4.80
CA CYS A 15 3.36 4.16 4.87
C CYS A 15 2.84 3.87 6.28
N ILE A 16 3.65 4.19 7.29
CA ILE A 16 3.24 4.04 8.69
C ILE A 16 2.01 4.92 9.02
N ARG A 17 2.00 6.17 8.54
CA ARG A 17 0.84 7.07 8.68
C ARG A 17 -0.40 6.57 7.92
N ALA A 18 -0.22 5.99 6.74
CA ALA A 18 -1.29 5.41 5.94
C ALA A 18 -1.97 4.24 6.66
N ARG A 19 -1.20 3.30 7.23
CA ARG A 19 -1.73 2.21 8.07
C ARG A 19 -2.55 2.74 9.24
N MET A 20 -1.98 3.65 10.03
CA MET A 20 -2.69 4.25 11.16
C MET A 20 -4.00 4.93 10.75
N LEU A 21 -4.05 5.55 9.57
CA LEU A 21 -5.27 6.17 9.06
C LEU A 21 -6.33 5.11 8.71
N LEU A 22 -5.94 4.03 8.05
CA LEU A 22 -6.85 2.93 7.69
C LEU A 22 -7.34 2.19 8.93
N ASP A 23 -6.44 1.89 9.88
CA ASP A 23 -6.76 1.27 11.17
C ASP A 23 -7.74 2.13 11.97
N ARG A 24 -7.51 3.46 12.05
CA ARG A 24 -8.42 4.40 12.73
C ARG A 24 -9.81 4.43 12.09
N LYS A 25 -9.88 4.22 10.78
CA LYS A 25 -11.15 4.15 10.03
C LYS A 25 -11.84 2.79 10.14
N GLY A 26 -11.21 1.79 10.77
CA GLY A 26 -11.74 0.42 10.85
C GLY A 26 -11.84 -0.24 9.46
N VAL A 27 -10.99 0.17 8.53
CA VAL A 27 -10.94 -0.39 7.18
C VAL A 27 -9.99 -1.57 7.19
N GLU A 28 -10.46 -2.74 6.77
CA GLU A 28 -9.59 -3.87 6.48
C GLU A 28 -8.85 -3.62 5.15
N TYR A 29 -7.55 -3.91 5.13
CA TYR A 29 -6.72 -3.74 3.94
C TYR A 29 -5.62 -4.79 3.88
N VAL A 30 -5.16 -5.05 2.66
CA VAL A 30 -3.97 -5.88 2.39
C VAL A 30 -2.75 -4.96 2.28
N ASP A 31 -1.76 -5.16 3.15
CA ASP A 31 -0.48 -4.44 3.09
C ASP A 31 0.58 -5.26 2.36
N ILE A 32 0.87 -4.87 1.12
CA ILE A 32 1.89 -5.50 0.28
C ILE A 32 3.20 -4.75 0.47
N ARG A 33 4.17 -5.44 1.05
CA ARG A 33 5.47 -4.87 1.35
C ARG A 33 6.44 -5.14 0.21
N ILE A 34 6.59 -4.16 -0.69
CA ILE A 34 7.46 -4.27 -1.86
C ILE A 34 8.96 -4.36 -1.51
N ASP A 35 9.32 -4.11 -0.25
CA ASP A 35 10.66 -4.36 0.28
C ASP A 35 10.91 -5.84 0.60
N GLN A 36 9.86 -6.63 0.78
CA GLN A 36 9.90 -8.08 1.02
C GLN A 36 9.48 -8.87 -0.24
N GLU A 37 8.61 -8.28 -1.06
CA GLU A 37 8.10 -8.84 -2.30
C GLU A 37 8.45 -7.94 -3.50
N PRO A 38 9.74 -7.90 -3.92
CA PRO A 38 10.18 -7.02 -5.00
C PRO A 38 9.46 -7.30 -6.33
N ASP A 39 9.04 -8.54 -6.56
CA ASP A 39 8.30 -8.96 -7.76
C ASP A 39 6.92 -8.32 -7.88
N ARG A 40 6.41 -7.70 -6.82
CA ARG A 40 5.13 -6.98 -6.81
C ARG A 40 5.26 -5.50 -7.16
N ARG A 41 6.48 -4.97 -7.26
CA ARG A 41 6.70 -3.58 -7.67
C ARG A 41 6.19 -3.29 -9.09
N PRO A 42 6.41 -4.14 -10.12
CA PRO A 42 5.86 -3.91 -11.45
C PRO A 42 4.33 -3.79 -11.46
N GLU A 43 3.62 -4.57 -10.63
CA GLU A 43 2.17 -4.46 -10.50
C GLU A 43 1.75 -3.10 -9.92
N MET A 44 2.42 -2.64 -8.86
CA MET A 44 2.18 -1.32 -8.26
C MET A 44 2.40 -0.20 -9.30
N GLU A 45 3.50 -0.27 -10.06
CA GLU A 45 3.86 0.71 -11.08
C GLU A 45 2.85 0.72 -12.23
N ALA A 46 2.45 -0.46 -12.72
CA ALA A 46 1.44 -0.58 -13.76
C ALA A 46 0.07 -0.01 -13.33
N ARG A 47 -0.32 -0.21 -12.07
CA ARG A 47 -1.59 0.28 -11.53
C ARG A 47 -1.60 1.77 -11.21
N SER A 48 -0.49 2.33 -10.72
CA SER A 48 -0.42 3.73 -10.28
C SER A 48 0.24 4.68 -11.28
N GLY A 49 1.00 4.17 -12.25
CA GLY A 49 1.92 4.94 -13.06
C GLY A 49 3.05 5.59 -12.26
N ARG A 50 3.28 5.16 -11.01
CA ARG A 50 4.23 5.75 -10.06
C ARG A 50 5.07 4.67 -9.39
N THR A 51 6.29 5.04 -9.02
CA THR A 51 7.25 4.16 -8.34
C THR A 51 7.33 4.41 -6.82
N THR A 52 6.65 5.45 -6.33
CA THR A 52 6.71 5.88 -4.93
C THR A 52 5.71 5.13 -4.06
N VAL A 53 6.04 4.95 -2.78
CA VAL A 53 5.11 4.42 -1.76
C VAL A 53 4.76 5.52 -0.74
N PRO A 54 3.58 5.48 -0.09
CA PRO A 54 2.52 4.48 -0.23
C PRO A 54 1.66 4.67 -1.49
N GLN A 55 1.20 3.57 -2.10
CA GLN A 55 0.11 3.57 -3.08
C GLN A 55 -1.07 2.79 -2.51
N ILE A 56 -2.27 3.39 -2.48
CA ILE A 56 -3.48 2.77 -1.93
C ILE A 56 -4.51 2.70 -3.05
N PHE A 57 -5.08 1.52 -3.24
CA PHE A 57 -6.14 1.26 -4.20
C PHE A 57 -7.41 0.81 -3.47
N ILE A 58 -8.55 1.31 -3.91
CA ILE A 58 -9.87 0.99 -3.37
C ILE A 58 -10.70 0.51 -4.57
N GLY A 59 -11.12 -0.75 -4.55
CA GLY A 59 -11.90 -1.40 -5.61
C GLY A 59 -13.38 -1.44 -5.33
#